data_AF-A0A349MXK2-F1
#
_entry.id   AF-A0A349MXK2-F1
#
_cell.length_a   1.000
_cell.length_b   1.000
_cell.length_c   1.000
_cell.angle_alpha   90.00
_cell.angle_beta   90.00
_cell.angle_gamma   90.00
#
_symmetry.space_group_name_H-M   'P 1'
#
loop_
_entity.id
_entity.type
_entity.pdbx_description
1 polymer ?
#
loop_
_entity_poly.entity_id
_entity_poly.type
_entity_poly.pdbx_seq_one_letter_code
_entity_poly.pdbx_strand_id
1 'polypeptide(L)' 'MKLTIKEEVNRDFFNEMTDFIIQEGHLSRKEAQKLVEPLRERIDTDMPYIQHTGPIYFAEKILMREGLIPFKQM' A
#
# COMPACT_ATOMS: atom_id res chain seq x y z
N MET A 1 -6.90 7.89 -22.77
CA MET A 1 -7.58 6.58 -22.60
C MET A 1 -8.19 6.56 -21.21
N LYS A 2 -9.42 6.06 -21.07
CA LYS A 2 -10.08 5.89 -19.76
C LYS A 2 -9.62 4.55 -19.18
N LEU A 3 -9.24 4.52 -17.91
CA LEU A 3 -8.87 3.27 -17.23
C LEU A 3 -10.10 2.36 -17.11
N THR A 4 -9.85 1.06 -17.10
CA THR A 4 -10.86 0.07 -16.72
C THR A 4 -11.13 0.15 -15.21
N ILE A 5 -12.30 -0.30 -14.76
CA ILE A 5 -12.65 -0.34 -13.32
C ILE A 5 -11.57 -1.09 -12.52
N LYS A 6 -11.03 -2.17 -13.08
CA LYS A 6 -9.96 -2.97 -12.46
C LYS A 6 -8.65 -2.19 -12.32
N GLU A 7 -8.27 -1.40 -13.32
CA GLU A 7 -7.08 -0.55 -13.25
C GLU A 7 -7.28 0.61 -12.27
N GLU A 8 -8.50 1.15 -12.15
CA GLU A 8 -8.84 2.17 -11.16
C GLU A 8 -8.74 1.62 -9.73
N VAL A 9 -9.34 0.45 -9.46
CA VAL A 9 -9.26 -0.20 -8.14
C VAL A 9 -7.81 -0.52 -7.75
N ASN A 10 -7.02 -1.08 -8.66
CA ASN A 10 -5.59 -1.32 -8.42
C ASN A 10 -4.84 -0.02 -8.11
N ARG A 11 -5.01 0.99 -8.96
CA ARG A 11 -4.33 2.27 -8.81
C ARG A 11 -4.67 2.91 -7.46
N ASP A 12 -5.94 2.94 -7.11
CA ASP A 12 -6.43 3.59 -5.89
C ASP A 12 -5.93 2.81 -4.65
N PHE A 13 -5.92 1.47 -4.67
CA PHE A 13 -5.35 0.64 -3.61
C PHE A 13 -3.87 0.99 -3.31
N PHE A 14 -3.01 1.02 -4.34
CA PHE A 14 -1.59 1.34 -4.13
C PHE A 14 -1.34 2.82 -3.84
N ASN A 15 -2.21 3.72 -4.31
CA ASN A 15 -2.14 5.14 -3.95
C ASN A 15 -2.45 5.33 -2.46
N GLU A 16 -3.51 4.70 -1.95
CA GLU A 16 -3.84 4.72 -0.52
C GLU A 16 -2.71 4.16 0.34
N MET A 17 -2.08 3.06 -0.08
CA MET A 17 -0.87 2.54 0.58
C MET A 17 0.25 3.58 0.63
N THR A 18 0.52 4.23 -0.51
CA THR A 18 1.60 5.21 -0.63
C THR A 18 1.34 6.43 0.25
N ASP A 19 0.11 6.96 0.22
CA ASP A 19 -0.26 8.14 0.98
C ASP A 19 -0.22 7.86 2.50
N PHE A 20 -0.65 6.67 2.93
CA PHE A 20 -0.50 6.25 4.34
C PHE A 20 0.97 6.17 4.77
N ILE A 21 1.85 5.58 3.95
CA ILE A 21 3.29 5.49 4.23
C ILE A 21 3.94 6.86 4.32
N ILE A 22 3.54 7.81 3.47
CA ILE A 22 4.01 9.21 3.54
C ILE A 22 3.63 9.83 4.89
N GLN A 23 2.37 9.66 5.30
CA GLN A 23 1.82 10.28 6.51
C GLN A 23 2.43 9.67 7.78
N GLU A 24 2.34 8.36 7.94
CA GLU A 24 2.75 7.66 9.16
C GLU A 24 4.25 7.39 9.24
N GLY A 25 4.89 7.10 8.11
CA GLY A 25 6.34 6.89 8.03
C GLY A 25 7.15 8.17 7.97
N HIS A 26 6.50 9.34 7.85
CA HIS A 26 7.14 10.64 7.62
C HIS A 26 8.14 10.64 6.45
N LEU A 27 7.84 9.85 5.41
CA LEU A 27 8.69 9.66 4.24
C LEU A 27 8.34 10.64 3.12
N SER A 28 9.33 10.96 2.29
CA SER A 28 9.03 11.63 1.02
C SER A 28 8.21 10.70 0.11
N ARG A 29 7.43 11.29 -0.81
CA ARG A 29 6.68 10.51 -1.82
C ARG A 29 7.57 9.54 -2.60
N LYS A 30 8.80 9.95 -2.91
CA LYS A 30 9.78 9.11 -3.62
C LYS A 30 10.20 7.89 -2.79
N GLU A 31 10.38 8.04 -1.49
CA GLU A 31 10.73 6.94 -0.59
C GLU A 31 9.55 6.00 -0.37
N ALA A 32 8.35 6.55 -0.15
CA ALA A 32 7.13 5.76 -0.03
C ALA A 32 6.88 4.92 -1.29
N GLN A 33 7.04 5.51 -2.48
CA GLN A 33 6.91 4.78 -3.75
C GLN A 33 7.91 3.63 -3.87
N LYS A 34 9.17 3.81 -3.43
CA LYS A 34 10.15 2.72 -3.44
C LYS A 34 9.75 1.52 -2.58
N LEU A 35 8.98 1.76 -1.51
CA LEU A 35 8.47 0.71 -0.64
C LEU A 35 7.24 0.00 -1.25
N VAL A 36 6.39 0.73 -1.97
CA VAL A 36 5.13 0.22 -2.54
C VAL A 36 5.33 -0.45 -3.90
N GLU A 37 6.21 0.07 -4.77
CA GLU A 37 6.37 -0.42 -6.15
C GLU A 37 6.63 -1.93 -6.24
N PRO A 38 7.52 -2.53 -5.41
CA PRO A 38 7.76 -3.98 -5.44
C PRO A 38 6.55 -4.84 -5.08
N LEU A 39 5.51 -4.26 -4.49
CA LEU A 39 4.28 -4.96 -4.11
C LEU A 39 3.22 -4.96 -5.21
N ARG A 40 3.33 -4.07 -6.19
CA ARG A 40 2.39 -4.02 -7.32
C ARG A 40 2.38 -5.29 -8.15
N GLU A 41 3.51 -5.99 -8.20
CA GLU A 41 3.63 -7.28 -8.89
C GLU A 41 3.27 -8.48 -7.99
N ARG A 42 3.09 -8.26 -6.68
CA ARG A 42 2.91 -9.32 -5.68
C ARG A 42 1.51 -9.37 -5.07
N ILE A 43 0.85 -8.22 -4.97
CA ILE A 43 -0.49 -8.10 -4.41
C ILE A 43 -1.48 -8.13 -5.56
N ASP A 44 -2.30 -9.18 -5.59
CA ASP A 44 -3.44 -9.26 -6.48
C ASP A 44 -4.67 -8.62 -5.81
N THR A 45 -4.99 -7.38 -6.17
CA THR A 45 -6.12 -6.64 -5.58
C THR A 45 -7.49 -7.19 -5.99
N ASP A 46 -7.55 -8.17 -6.89
CA ASP A 46 -8.81 -8.83 -7.24
C ASP A 46 -9.18 -9.92 -6.23
N MET A 47 -8.23 -10.36 -5.39
CA MET A 47 -8.49 -11.39 -4.40
C MET A 47 -9.41 -10.84 -3.28
N PRO A 48 -10.52 -11.54 -2.95
CA PRO A 48 -11.48 -11.05 -1.95
C PRO A 48 -10.87 -10.73 -0.58
N TYR A 49 -9.88 -11.52 -0.14
CA TYR A 49 -9.21 -11.27 1.13
C TYR A 49 -8.34 -10.01 1.08
N ILE A 50 -7.68 -9.69 -0.04
CA ILE A 50 -6.89 -8.45 -0.20
C ILE A 50 -7.81 -7.24 -0.12
N GLN A 51 -8.97 -7.30 -0.79
CA GLN A 51 -9.96 -6.23 -0.74
C GLN A 51 -10.54 -6.05 0.68
N HIS A 52 -10.78 -7.16 1.39
CA HIS A 52 -11.28 -7.11 2.76
C HIS A 52 -10.24 -6.59 3.75
N THR A 53 -8.97 -6.99 3.60
CA THR A 53 -7.85 -6.54 4.44
C THR A 53 -7.52 -5.06 4.18
N GLY A 54 -7.64 -4.61 2.93
CA GLY A 54 -7.48 -3.21 2.55
C GLY A 54 -6.01 -2.73 2.50
N PRO A 55 -5.76 -1.58 1.86
CA PRO A 55 -4.42 -1.09 1.59
C PRO A 55 -3.65 -0.68 2.86
N ILE A 56 -4.35 -0.12 3.86
CA ILE A 56 -3.74 0.36 5.11
C ILE A 56 -3.02 -0.77 5.86
N TYR A 57 -3.60 -1.97 5.90
CA TYR A 57 -2.97 -3.11 6.55
C TYR A 57 -1.61 -3.47 5.95
N PHE A 58 -1.51 -3.46 4.62
CA PHE A 58 -0.25 -3.72 3.93
C PHE A 58 0.76 -2.60 4.16
N ALA A 59 0.29 -1.35 4.16
CA ALA A 59 1.11 -0.18 4.45
C ALA A 59 1.70 -0.21 5.87
N GLU A 60 0.89 -0.51 6.89
CA GLU A 60 1.37 -0.67 8.26
C GLU A 60 2.39 -1.81 8.40
N LYS A 61 2.16 -2.95 7.74
CA LYS A 61 3.14 -4.05 7.72
C LYS A 61 4.49 -3.65 7.15
N ILE A 62 4.50 -2.84 6.09
CA ILE A 62 5.73 -2.31 5.50
C ILE A 62 6.42 -1.40 6.50
N LEU A 63 5.70 -0.43 7.07
CA LEU A 63 6.27 0.52 8.02
C LEU A 63 6.85 -0.18 9.26
N MET A 64 6.17 -1.21 9.79
CA MET A 64 6.69 -2.01 10.90
C MET A 64 7.94 -2.80 10.52
N ARG A 65 7.95 -3.41 9.31
CA ARG A 65 9.09 -4.17 8.81
C ARG A 65 10.34 -3.30 8.62
N GLU A 66 10.15 -2.08 8.12
CA GLU A 66 11.23 -1.10 7.93
C GLU A 66 11.62 -0.39 9.25
N GLY A 67 10.93 -0.67 10.36
CA GLY A 67 11.20 -0.06 11.67
C GLY A 67 10.79 1.41 11.77
N LEU A 68 9.92 1.88 10.87
CA LEU A 68 9.44 3.27 10.81
C LEU A 68 8.32 3.54 11.81
N ILE A 69 7.54 2.52 12.16
CA ILE A 69 6.53 2.58 13.23
C ILE A 69 6.73 1.41 14.21
N PRO A 70 6.26 1.54 15.47
CA PRO A 70 6.30 0.45 16.43
C PRO A 70 5.51 -0.78 15.95
N PHE A 71 5.97 -1.96 16.35
CA PHE A 71 5.23 -3.19 16.12
C PHE A 71 3.85 -3.13 16.81
N LYS A 72 2.79 -3.47 16.06
CA LYS A 72 1.43 -3.65 16.54
C LYS A 72 1.01 -5.09 16.27
N GLN A 73 0.31 -5.70 17.24
CA GLN A 73 -0.30 -7.01 17.02
C GLN A 73 -1.51 -6.82 16.08
N MET A 74 -1.50 -7.52 14.94
CA MET A 74 -2.48 -7.41 13.86
C MET A 74 -3.33 -8.67 13.72
#